data_AF-A0A822C1B4-F1
#
_entry.id   AF-A0A822C1B4-F1
#
_cell.length_a   1.000
_cell.length_b   1.000
_cell.length_c   1.000
_cell.angle_alpha   90.00
_cell.angle_beta   90.00
_cell.angle_gamma   90.00
#
_symmetry.space_group_name_H-M   'P 1'
#
loop_
_entity.id
_entity.type
_entity.pdbx_description
1 polymer ?
#
loop_
_entity_poly.entity_id
_entity_poly.type
_entity_poly.pdbx_seq_one_letter_code
_entity_poly.pdbx_strand_id
1 'polypeptide(L)'
;MLHRLFLLLYVVTFTSSEIEFIAVRFPLKGERSPPNAVWPHPQQINASNELLYIRPHAIIIHSNIQTCDIITKAIQRYEPIFFPPKLSMRDPPSG
;
A
#
# COMPACT_ATOMS: atom_id res chain seq x y z
N MET A 1 25.89 35.96 21.50
CA MET A 1 24.85 34.98 21.94
C MET A 1 23.43 35.54 21.85
N LEU A 2 23.19 36.76 22.34
CA LEU A 2 21.86 37.40 22.36
C LEU A 2 21.16 37.46 20.98
N HIS A 3 21.88 37.77 19.90
CA HIS A 3 21.29 37.89 18.57
C HIS A 3 20.75 36.55 18.02
N ARG A 4 21.41 35.42 18.34
CA ARG A 4 20.95 34.08 17.97
C ARG A 4 19.69 33.69 18.74
N LEU A 5 19.57 34.14 19.99
CA LEU A 5 18.38 33.96 20.82
C LEU A 5 17.18 34.74 20.25
N PHE A 6 17.38 35.99 19.85
CA PHE A 6 16.35 36.80 19.20
C PHE A 6 15.88 36.21 17.87
N LEU A 7 16.80 35.65 17.08
CA LEU A 7 16.47 35.01 15.80
C LEU A 7 15.66 33.73 16.00
N LEU A 8 16.01 32.92 17.01
CA LEU A 8 15.24 31.73 17.40
C LEU A 8 13.83 32.09 17.89
N LEU A 9 13.71 33.11 18.75
CA LEU A 9 12.41 33.59 19.24
C LEU A 9 11.53 34.10 18.10
N TYR A 10 12.11 34.86 17.16
CA TYR A 10 11.38 35.37 16.00
C TYR A 10 10.79 34.24 15.16
N VAL A 11 11.58 33.21 14.83
CA VAL A 11 11.12 32.06 14.04
C VAL A 11 9.98 31.30 14.73
N VAL A 12 10.04 31.13 16.05
CA VAL A 12 8.99 30.41 16.80
C VAL A 12 7.69 31.22 16.87
N THR A 13 7.78 32.55 16.97
CA THR A 13 6.57 33.40 17.04
C THR A 13 5.88 33.62 15.69
N PHE A 14 6.59 33.43 14.58
CA PHE A 14 6.08 33.77 13.24
C PHE A 14 5.52 32.59 12.44
N THR A 15 5.29 31.44 13.08
CA THR A 15 4.60 30.32 12.43
C THR A 15 3.10 30.47 12.59
N SER A 16 2.41 30.88 11.51
CA SER A 16 0.96 30.73 11.41
C SER A 16 0.65 29.27 11.08
N SER A 17 -0.05 28.57 11.97
CA SER A 17 -0.58 27.23 11.70
C SER A 17 -2.09 27.32 11.56
N GLU A 18 -2.58 27.18 10.33
CA GLU A 18 -4.00 26.96 10.10
C GLU A 18 -4.28 25.46 10.09
N ILE A 19 -5.19 25.01 10.96
CA ILE A 19 -5.69 23.64 10.94
C ILE A 19 -6.77 23.59 9.86
N GLU A 20 -6.38 23.25 8.64
CA GLU A 20 -7.36 23.02 7.57
C GLU A 20 -8.07 21.69 7.83
N PHE A 21 -9.38 21.75 8.06
CA PHE A 21 -10.19 20.56 8.27
C PHE A 21 -10.18 19.74 6.98
N ILE A 22 -9.76 18.48 7.03
CA ILE A 22 -9.95 17.55 5.91
C ILE A 22 -11.46 17.39 5.77
N ALA A 23 -12.05 18.14 4.82
CA ALA A 23 -13.48 18.07 4.56
C ALA A 23 -13.87 16.62 4.35
N VAL A 24 -14.95 16.19 5.01
CA VAL A 24 -15.55 14.87 4.78
C VAL A 24 -15.91 14.82 3.30
N ARG A 25 -15.07 14.16 2.51
CA ARG A 25 -15.36 13.93 1.10
C ARG A 25 -16.56 13.00 1.10
N PHE A 26 -17.74 13.54 0.83
CA PHE A 26 -18.84 12.75 0.28
C PHE A 26 -18.25 11.79 -0.75
N PRO A 27 -18.75 10.54 -0.87
CA PRO A 27 -18.21 9.60 -1.84
C PRO A 27 -18.03 10.32 -3.16
N LEU A 28 -16.78 10.33 -3.67
CA LEU A 28 -16.43 11.08 -4.85
C LEU A 28 -17.48 10.79 -5.92
N LYS A 29 -18.06 11.84 -6.54
CA LYS A 29 -19.01 11.65 -7.62
C LYS A 29 -18.32 10.82 -8.70
N GLY A 30 -18.77 9.59 -8.89
CA GLY A 30 -18.12 8.61 -9.75
C GLY A 30 -18.77 7.24 -9.59
N GLU A 31 -18.58 6.39 -10.59
CA GLU A 31 -19.02 5.01 -10.53
C GLU A 31 -18.09 4.21 -9.60
N ARG A 32 -18.66 3.26 -8.85
CA ARG A 32 -17.85 2.34 -8.04
C ARG A 32 -16.93 1.58 -8.98
N SER A 33 -15.65 1.46 -8.61
CA SER A 33 -14.73 0.60 -9.35
C SER A 33 -15.29 -0.83 -9.37
N PRO A 34 -15.20 -1.53 -10.51
CA PRO A 34 -15.66 -2.91 -10.59
C PRO A 34 -14.89 -3.79 -9.59
N PRO A 35 -15.49 -4.90 -9.14
CA PRO A 35 -14.78 -5.83 -8.27
C PRO A 35 -13.49 -6.29 -8.95
N ASN A 36 -12.41 -6.39 -8.17
CA ASN A 36 -11.05 -6.75 -8.63
C ASN A 36 -10.36 -5.70 -9.51
N ALA A 37 -10.91 -4.48 -9.63
CA ALA A 37 -10.21 -3.38 -10.29
C ALA A 37 -8.93 -3.00 -9.53
N VAL A 38 -7.83 -2.88 -10.27
CA VAL A 38 -6.59 -2.30 -9.76
C VAL A 38 -6.78 -0.82 -9.46
N TRP A 39 -6.26 -0.37 -8.31
CA TRP A 39 -6.31 1.02 -7.88
C TRP A 39 -4.94 1.50 -7.38
N PRO A 40 -4.49 2.72 -7.75
CA PRO A 40 -5.11 3.61 -8.75
C PRO A 40 -5.10 2.99 -10.15
N HIS A 41 -5.93 3.52 -11.05
CA HIS A 41 -5.95 3.01 -12.42
C HIS A 41 -4.57 3.24 -13.06
N PRO A 42 -3.88 2.19 -13.53
CA PRO A 42 -2.58 2.33 -14.18
C PRO A 42 -2.74 3.05 -15.51
N GLN A 43 -1.65 3.62 -16.02
CA GLN A 43 -1.67 4.37 -17.28
C GLN A 43 -2.08 3.49 -18.47
N GLN A 44 -1.76 2.20 -18.44
CA GLN A 44 -2.08 1.22 -19.47
C GLN A 44 -2.40 -0.14 -18.82
N ILE A 45 -3.44 -0.82 -19.31
CA ILE A 45 -3.79 -2.21 -18.96
C ILE A 45 -4.03 -2.99 -20.25
N ASN A 46 -3.29 -4.07 -20.45
CA ASN A 46 -3.54 -5.03 -21.51
C ASN A 46 -4.27 -6.24 -20.90
N ALA A 47 -5.60 -6.21 -20.90
CA ALA A 47 -6.40 -7.32 -20.38
C ALA A 47 -6.46 -8.46 -21.41
N SER A 48 -6.34 -9.70 -20.93
CA SER A 48 -6.56 -10.92 -21.72
C SER A 48 -7.80 -11.65 -21.20
N ASN A 49 -8.51 -12.33 -22.10
CA ASN A 49 -9.61 -13.23 -21.74
C ASN A 49 -9.12 -14.64 -21.37
N GLU A 50 -7.82 -14.88 -21.45
CA GLU A 50 -7.21 -16.15 -21.05
C GLU A 50 -7.15 -16.28 -19.53
N LEU A 51 -7.62 -17.41 -19.02
CA LEU A 51 -7.56 -17.74 -17.60
C LEU A 51 -6.28 -18.53 -17.31
N LEU A 52 -5.44 -18.00 -16.43
CA LEU A 52 -4.23 -18.65 -15.97
C LEU A 52 -4.42 -19.19 -14.56
N TYR A 53 -3.90 -20.40 -14.32
CA TYR A 53 -3.96 -21.05 -13.01
C TYR A 53 -2.60 -21.02 -12.34
N ILE A 54 -2.64 -20.73 -11.04
CA ILE A 54 -1.47 -20.50 -10.22
C ILE A 54 -1.50 -21.52 -9.07
N ARG A 55 -0.41 -22.29 -8.88
CA ARG A 55 -0.26 -23.27 -7.79
C ARG A 55 0.51 -22.65 -6.62
N PRO A 56 -0.14 -22.23 -5.51
CA PRO A 56 0.49 -21.44 -4.45
C PRO A 56 1.80 -22.01 -3.91
N HIS A 57 1.86 -23.34 -3.77
CA HIS A 57 3.01 -24.06 -3.22
C HIS A 57 4.22 -24.16 -4.16
N ALA A 58 4.09 -23.72 -5.42
CA ALA A 58 5.11 -23.88 -6.45
C ALA A 58 5.58 -22.55 -7.06
N ILE A 59 5.15 -21.41 -6.51
CA ILE A 59 5.47 -20.09 -7.07
C ILE A 59 6.67 -19.52 -6.34
N ILE A 60 7.57 -18.95 -7.12
CA ILE A 60 8.72 -18.22 -6.61
C ILE A 60 8.75 -16.88 -7.34
N ILE A 61 8.56 -15.79 -6.60
CA ILE A 61 8.73 -14.45 -7.14
C ILE A 61 10.23 -14.14 -7.09
N HIS A 62 10.83 -13.86 -8.24
CA HIS A 62 12.24 -13.51 -8.35
C HIS A 62 12.42 -12.24 -9.18
N SER A 63 13.55 -11.57 -8.97
CA SER A 63 13.98 -10.43 -9.77
C SER A 63 15.28 -10.77 -10.47
N ASN A 64 15.44 -10.29 -11.70
CA ASN A 64 16.70 -10.32 -12.43
C ASN A 64 17.68 -9.22 -11.97
N ILE A 65 17.25 -8.31 -11.09
CA ILE A 65 18.08 -7.25 -10.52
C ILE A 65 18.88 -7.84 -9.36
N GLN A 66 20.21 -7.78 -9.47
CA GLN A 66 21.10 -8.20 -8.38
C GLN A 66 21.18 -7.08 -7.32
N THR A 67 21.28 -7.47 -6.05
CA THR A 67 21.59 -6.58 -4.92
C THR A 67 20.64 -5.38 -4.73
N CYS A 68 19.31 -5.61 -4.82
CA CYS A 68 18.32 -4.60 -4.44
C CYS A 68 17.50 -5.05 -3.23
N ASP A 69 17.83 -4.49 -2.06
CA ASP A 69 17.13 -4.81 -0.81
C ASP A 69 15.66 -4.40 -0.84
N ILE A 70 15.34 -3.29 -1.50
CA ILE A 70 13.97 -2.78 -1.61
C ILE A 70 13.07 -3.79 -2.31
N ILE A 71 13.51 -4.33 -3.45
CA ILE A 71 12.75 -5.33 -4.20
C ILE A 71 12.65 -6.63 -3.39
N THR A 72 13.74 -7.05 -2.77
CA THR A 72 13.76 -8.25 -1.92
C THR A 72 12.76 -8.14 -0.77
N LYS A 73 12.73 -7.00 -0.08
CA LYS A 73 11.79 -6.72 1.01
C LYS A 73 10.35 -6.60 0.51
N ALA A 74 10.13 -6.02 -0.67
CA ALA A 74 8.81 -5.98 -1.28
C ALA A 74 8.28 -7.38 -1.58
N ILE A 75 9.11 -8.25 -2.17
CA ILE A 75 8.73 -9.65 -2.44
C ILE A 75 8.33 -10.36 -1.15
N GLN A 76 9.19 -10.30 -0.12
CA GLN A 76 8.91 -10.89 1.21
C GLN A 76 7.61 -10.38 1.83
N ARG A 77 7.24 -9.12 1.57
CA ARG A 77 6.02 -8.52 2.09
C ARG A 77 4.76 -8.97 1.34
N TYR A 78 4.82 -9.07 0.01
CA TYR A 78 3.63 -9.34 -0.80
C TYR A 78 3.36 -10.82 -1.03
N GLU A 79 4.38 -11.68 -0.95
CA GLU A 79 4.22 -13.12 -1.12
C GLU A 79 3.12 -13.73 -0.21
N PRO A 80 3.07 -13.48 1.12
CA PRO A 80 2.00 -14.00 1.97
C PRO A 80 0.63 -13.34 1.73
N ILE A 81 0.58 -12.18 1.07
CA ILE A 81 -0.67 -11.51 0.71
C ILE A 81 -1.32 -12.21 -0.50
N PHE A 82 -0.52 -12.57 -1.49
CA PHE A 82 -1.00 -13.30 -2.66
C PHE A 82 -1.23 -14.79 -2.37
N PHE A 83 -0.40 -15.39 -1.51
CA PHE A 83 -0.42 -16.80 -1.17
C PHE A 83 -0.51 -16.98 0.34
N PRO A 84 -1.66 -16.66 0.96
CA PRO A 84 -1.80 -16.80 2.40
C PRO A 84 -1.59 -18.27 2.79
N PRO A 85 -0.88 -18.54 3.90
CA PRO A 85 -0.76 -19.90 4.40
C PRO A 85 -2.16 -20.43 4.64
N LYS A 86 -2.40 -21.71 4.32
CA LYS A 86 -3.66 -22.35 4.70
C LYS A 86 -3.81 -22.20 6.20
N LEU A 87 -4.74 -21.36 6.64
CA LEU A 87 -5.21 -21.40 8.01
C LEU A 87 -5.71 -22.82 8.20
N SER A 88 -5.07 -23.58 9.10
CA SER A 88 -5.67 -24.81 9.62
C SER A 88 -7.03 -24.38 10.13
N MET A 89 -8.08 -24.70 9.36
CA MET A 89 -9.45 -24.60 9.81
C MET A 89 -9.47 -25.42 11.10
N ARG A 90 -9.58 -24.77 12.25
CA ARG A 90 -9.85 -25.48 13.50
C ARG A 90 -11.11 -26.29 13.21
N ASP A 91 -11.02 -27.60 13.35
CA ASP A 91 -12.17 -28.48 13.18
C ASP A 91 -13.36 -27.90 13.94
N PRO A 92 -14.58 -27.92 13.35
CA PRO A 92 -15.76 -27.48 14.08
C PRO A 92 -15.88 -28.31 15.37
N PRO A 93 -16.30 -27.71 16.50
CA PRO A 93 -16.48 -28.47 17.72
C PRO A 93 -17.48 -29.59 17.46
N SER A 94 -17.02 -30.83 17.62
CA SER A 94 -17.85 -32.02 17.66
C SER A 94 -18.74 -31.94 18.91
N GLY A 95 -19.95 -31.43 18.72
CA GLY A 95 -21.06 -31.54 19.67
C GLY A 95 -21.89 -32.78 19.39
#